data_AF-A0A351GQB7-F1
#
_entry.id   AF-A0A351GQB7-F1
#
_cell.length_a   1.000
_cell.length_b   1.000
_cell.length_c   1.000
_cell.angle_alpha   90.00
_cell.angle_beta   90.00
_cell.angle_gamma   90.00
#
_symmetry.space_group_name_H-M   'P 1'
#
loop_
_entity.id
_entity.type
_entity.pdbx_description
1 polymer ?
#
loop_
_entity_poly.entity_id
_entity_poly.type
_entity_poly.pdbx_seq_one_letter_code
_entity_poly.pdbx_strand_id
1 'polypeptide(L)' 'GVDRARQVDPEIVLSICGEHGGSPESIAFCRQIGMDYVSCSPFRVPVAKLAAAQLAIASKTG' A
#
# COMPACT_ATOMS: atom_id res chain seq x y z
N GLY A 1 -9.59 -9.75 -0.41
CA GLY A 1 -9.25 -9.78 1.02
C GLY A 1 -9.83 -8.57 1.70
N VAL A 2 -9.42 -7.39 1.22
CA VAL A 2 -9.94 -6.08 1.60
C VAL A 2 -11.47 -6.04 1.61
N ASP A 3 -12.14 -6.42 0.52
CA ASP A 3 -13.62 -6.31 0.43
C ASP A 3 -14.34 -7.09 1.54
N ARG A 4 -13.88 -8.31 1.84
CA ARG A 4 -14.46 -9.13 2.92
C ARG A 4 -14.27 -8.49 4.29
N ALA A 5 -13.10 -7.91 4.54
CA ALA A 5 -12.82 -7.22 5.80
C ALA A 5 -13.70 -5.96 5.93
N ARG A 6 -13.80 -5.16 4.87
CA ARG A 6 -14.60 -3.92 4.83
C ARG A 6 -16.11 -4.16 4.93
N GLN A 7 -16.59 -5.33 4.50
CA GLN A 7 -17.98 -5.74 4.71
C GLN A 7 -18.31 -5.99 6.20
N VAL A 8 -17.33 -6.41 7.00
CA VAL A 8 -17.51 -6.69 8.43
C VAL A 8 -17.26 -5.43 9.26
N ASP A 9 -16.20 -4.70 8.94
CA ASP A 9 -15.82 -3.46 9.60
C ASP A 9 -15.29 -2.47 8.55
N PRO A 10 -16.04 -1.41 8.21
CA PRO A 10 -15.62 -0.40 7.26
C PRO A 10 -14.32 0.32 7.63
N GLU A 11 -13.99 0.43 8.93
CA GLU A 11 -12.84 1.19 9.44
C GLU A 11 -11.61 0.31 9.75
N ILE A 12 -11.68 -1.01 9.52
CA ILE A 12 -10.59 -1.94 9.84
C ILE A 12 -9.25 -1.58 9.18
N VAL A 13 -8.17 -1.46 9.93
CA VAL A 13 -6.87 -1.17 9.33
C VAL A 13 -6.29 -2.41 8.64
N LEU A 14 -5.93 -2.28 7.36
CA LEU A 14 -5.42 -3.35 6.51
C LEU A 14 -4.04 -3.03 5.97
N SER A 15 -3.14 -4.02 5.98
CA SER A 15 -1.79 -3.89 5.47
C SER A 15 -1.23 -5.17 4.88
N ILE A 16 -0.10 -5.03 4.19
CA ILE A 16 0.74 -6.13 3.74
C ILE A 16 2.13 -6.01 4.38
N CYS A 17 2.71 -7.16 4.73
CA CYS A 17 4.08 -7.27 5.20
C CYS A 17 4.89 -8.22 4.30
N GLY A 18 6.22 -8.13 4.40
CA GLY A 18 7.14 -8.99 3.66
C GLY A 18 7.78 -8.27 2.46
N GLU A 19 8.35 -9.05 1.54
CA GLU A 19 9.16 -8.50 0.45
C GLU A 19 8.37 -7.58 -0.49
N HIS A 20 7.11 -7.94 -0.75
CA HIS A 20 6.17 -7.20 -1.57
C HIS A 20 5.88 -5.79 -1.01
N GLY A 21 5.96 -5.60 0.31
CA GLY A 21 5.78 -4.29 0.93
C GLY A 21 6.84 -3.25 0.54
N GLY A 22 7.92 -3.68 -0.13
CA GLY A 22 8.99 -2.80 -0.62
C GLY A 22 9.11 -2.71 -2.15
N SER A 23 8.20 -3.32 -2.93
CA SER A 23 8.18 -3.23 -4.39
C SER A 23 7.19 -2.13 -4.84
N PRO A 24 7.58 -1.21 -5.74
CA PRO A 24 6.68 -0.16 -6.26
C PRO A 24 5.40 -0.72 -6.90
N GLU A 25 5.50 -1.82 -7.65
CA GLU A 25 4.39 -2.46 -8.34
C GLU A 25 3.39 -3.03 -7.33
N SER A 26 3.89 -3.69 -6.29
CA SER A 26 3.07 -4.23 -5.20
C SER A 26 2.41 -3.11 -4.40
N ILE A 27 3.12 -2.01 -4.13
CA ILE A 27 2.57 -0.83 -3.44
C ILE A 27 1.45 -0.19 -4.28
N ALA A 28 1.61 -0.11 -5.60
CA ALA A 28 0.58 0.39 -6.50
C ALA A 28 -0.69 -0.46 -6.43
N PHE A 29 -0.54 -1.78 -6.50
CA PHE A 29 -1.66 -2.71 -6.34
C PHE A 29 -2.33 -2.57 -4.96
N CYS A 30 -1.55 -2.53 -3.88
CA CYS A 30 -2.08 -2.38 -2.51
C CYS A 30 -2.89 -1.08 -2.35
N ARG A 31 -2.39 0.03 -2.92
CA ARG A 31 -3.12 1.30 -2.96
C ARG A 31 -4.42 1.19 -3.76
N GLN A 32 -4.39 0.53 -4.91
CA GLN A 32 -5.56 0.36 -5.78
C GLN A 32 -6.68 -0.44 -5.10
N ILE A 33 -6.34 -1.47 -4.33
CA ILE A 33 -7.32 -2.31 -3.63
C ILE A 33 -7.75 -1.75 -2.27
N GLY A 34 -7.25 -0.58 -1.84
CA GLY A 34 -7.65 0.08 -0.60
C GLY A 34 -7.01 -0.47 0.68
N MET A 35 -5.75 -0.89 0.64
CA MET A 35 -4.94 -1.10 1.85
C MET A 35 -4.43 0.23 2.43
N ASP A 36 -4.29 0.28 3.75
CA ASP A 36 -3.96 1.50 4.48
C ASP A 36 -2.44 1.75 4.55
N TYR A 37 -1.64 0.69 4.72
CA TYR A 37 -0.18 0.81 4.76
C TYR A 37 0.55 -0.45 4.29
N VAL A 38 1.86 -0.30 4.05
CA VAL A 38 2.79 -1.40 3.76
C VAL A 38 3.89 -1.49 4.81
N SER A 39 4.35 -2.70 5.09
CA SER A 39 5.48 -2.97 5.99
C SER A 39 6.58 -3.73 5.25
N CYS A 40 7.80 -3.21 5.29
CA CYS A 40 8.97 -3.78 4.63
C CYS A 40 10.21 -3.69 5.53
N SER A 41 11.29 -4.37 5.14
CA SER A 41 12.54 -4.34 5.88
C SER A 41 13.07 -2.89 6.02
N PRO A 42 13.80 -2.55 7.10
CA PRO A 42 14.24 -1.18 7.35
C PRO A 42 14.94 -0.51 6.16
N PHE A 43 15.78 -1.25 5.44
CA PHE A 43 16.50 -0.77 4.26
C PHE A 43 15.60 -0.48 3.05
N ARG A 44 14.41 -1.07 2.98
CA ARG A 44 13.42 -0.82 1.91
C ARG A 44 12.44 0.30 2.26
N VAL A 45 12.41 0.78 3.50
CA VAL A 45 11.51 1.88 3.92
C VAL A 45 11.67 3.13 3.05
N PRO A 46 12.88 3.61 2.70
CA PRO A 46 13.02 4.77 1.82
C PRO A 46 12.43 4.55 0.42
N VAL A 47 12.64 3.35 -0.15
CA VAL A 47 12.09 2.97 -1.47
C VAL A 47 10.57 2.91 -1.42
N ALA A 48 10.00 2.28 -0.40
CA ALA A 48 8.55 2.17 -0.22
C ALA A 48 7.89 3.55 -0.07
N LYS A 49 8.51 4.46 0.71
CA LYS A 49 8.04 5.84 0.87
C LYS A 49 8.07 6.61 -0.45
N LEU A 50 9.17 6.52 -1.20
CA LEU A 50 9.30 7.20 -2.49
C LEU A 50 8.25 6.70 -3.49
N ALA A 51 8.09 5.37 -3.60
CA ALA A 51 7.10 4.77 -4.48
C ALA A 51 5.66 5.20 -4.11
N ALA A 52 5.30 5.16 -2.82
CA ALA A 52 4.00 5.62 -2.36
C ALA A 52 3.74 7.10 -2.69
N ALA A 53 4.75 7.97 -2.54
CA ALA A 53 4.65 9.39 -2.88
C ALA A 53 4.48 9.62 -4.39
N GLN A 54 5.27 8.94 -5.22
CA GLN A 54 5.17 9.01 -6.68
C GLN A 54 3.77 8.61 -7.17
N LEU A 55 3.23 7.51 -6.63
CA LEU A 55 1.87 7.03 -6.96
C LEU A 55 0.79 8.00 -6.49
N ALA A 56 0.95 8.60 -5.31
CA ALA A 56 0.02 9.61 -4.81
C ALA A 56 -0.02 10.86 -5.69
N ILE A 57 1.14 11.31 -6.19
CA ILE A 57 1.23 12.44 -7.13
C ILE A 57 0.62 12.06 -8.48
N ALA A 58 1.01 10.92 -9.05
CA ALA A 58 0.50 10.44 -10.33
C ALA A 58 -1.05 10.34 -10.35
N SER A 59 -1.65 9.86 -9.25
CA SER A 59 -3.12 9.78 -9.13
C SER A 59 -3.85 11.12 -9.08
N LYS A 60 -3.14 12.24 -8.89
CA LYS A 60 -3.71 13.60 -8.84
C LYS A 60 -3.51 14.39 -10.14
N THR A 61 -2.59 13.96 -10.99
CA THR A 61 -2.19 14.67 -12.21
C THR A 61 -2.65 13.98 -13.49
N GLY A 62 -3.33 12.84 -13.39
CA GLY A 62 -3.93 12.10 -14.50
C GLY A 62 -5.38 12.46 -14.74
#